data_AF-A0A212JSQ0-F1
#
_entry.id   AF-A0A212JSQ0-F1
#
_cell.length_a   1.000
_cell.length_b   1.000
_cell.length_c   1.000
_cell.angle_alpha   90.00
_cell.angle_beta   90.00
_cell.angle_gamma   90.00
#
_symmetry.space_group_name_H-M   'P 1'
#
loop_
_entity.id
_entity.type
_entity.pdbx_description
1 polymer ?
#
loop_
_entity_poly.entity_id
_entity_poly.type
_entity_poly.pdbx_seq_one_letter_code
_entity_poly.pdbx_strand_id
1 'polypeptide(L)'
;MKKAIVLFLLCLLFSQSYSQFNLLEEAYKKKSKEKLNEFFNDWQKETPSISDAEFENLTDREKEVYKVFGAFYNPVNLQTIGRSEWGDTIYQSVKYLIVQNSIQYRIQNRVFFTEEEKVAVYKKLQEEYGQQGLDSLKLQSIPAFAEEWVTEELIENENVHTDTITDFRPVLFFSDKKVVYLNSLYNIGLTHFLGTHIIKNKDRLTYAYYLSDKEIGKRQTFLEQNIKVWRGHWGAYWQLLTYPEVNIIVFDKEMKYARVFFRIVYEGGEALLKKEEGEWNIISSKLTWIE
;
A
#
# COMPACT_ATOMS: atom_id res chain seq x y z
N MET A 1 -35.81 -2.37 16.69
CA MET A 1 -35.68 -2.61 15.23
C MET A 1 -34.28 -2.33 14.68
N LYS A 2 -33.74 -1.09 14.74
CA LYS A 2 -32.39 -0.79 14.19
C LYS A 2 -31.25 -1.69 14.73
N LYS A 3 -31.21 -1.98 16.03
CA LYS A 3 -30.20 -2.89 16.62
C LYS A 3 -30.33 -4.36 16.16
N ALA A 4 -31.54 -4.84 15.90
CA ALA A 4 -31.78 -6.20 15.41
C ALA A 4 -31.40 -6.35 13.92
N ILE A 5 -31.63 -5.30 13.12
CA ILE A 5 -31.21 -5.24 11.71
C ILE A 5 -29.68 -5.22 11.60
N VAL A 6 -29.01 -4.44 12.45
CA VAL A 6 -27.52 -4.42 12.51
C VAL A 6 -26.96 -5.78 12.93
N LEU A 7 -27.54 -6.44 13.93
CA LEU A 7 -27.10 -7.78 14.36
C LEU A 7 -27.31 -8.83 13.26
N PHE A 8 -28.43 -8.76 12.54
CA PHE A 8 -28.76 -9.69 11.45
C PHE A 8 -27.86 -9.50 10.23
N LEU A 9 -27.53 -8.24 9.87
CA LEU A 9 -26.55 -7.92 8.83
C LEU A 9 -25.14 -8.41 9.19
N LEU A 10 -24.71 -8.25 10.44
CA LEU A 10 -23.45 -8.79 10.94
C LEU A 10 -23.40 -10.33 10.85
N CYS A 11 -24.47 -11.03 11.25
CA CYS A 11 -24.53 -12.50 11.14
C CYS A 11 -24.45 -13.02 9.69
N LEU A 12 -25.07 -12.31 8.73
CA LEU A 12 -24.99 -12.67 7.31
C LEU A 12 -23.56 -12.54 6.77
N LEU A 13 -22.86 -11.46 7.11
CA LEU A 13 -21.46 -11.23 6.71
C LEU A 13 -20.50 -12.29 7.27
N PHE A 14 -20.72 -12.78 8.49
CA PHE A 14 -19.93 -13.87 9.06
C PHE A 14 -20.24 -15.24 8.45
N SER A 15 -21.48 -15.51 8.04
CA SER A 15 -21.85 -16.79 7.41
C SER A 15 -21.30 -16.93 6.00
N GLN A 16 -21.32 -15.84 5.23
CA GLN A 16 -20.81 -15.80 3.86
C GLN A 16 -19.28 -15.97 3.83
N SER A 17 -18.58 -15.33 4.77
CA SER A 17 -17.12 -15.44 4.85
C SER A 17 -16.62 -16.84 5.21
N TYR A 18 -17.30 -17.52 6.14
CA TYR A 18 -17.00 -18.91 6.47
C TYR A 18 -17.20 -19.84 5.26
N SER A 19 -18.18 -19.53 4.40
CA SER A 19 -18.42 -20.26 3.15
C SER A 19 -17.28 -20.08 2.14
N GLN A 20 -16.75 -18.86 1.97
CA GLN A 20 -15.66 -18.59 1.02
C GLN A 20 -14.39 -19.38 1.33
N PHE A 21 -13.96 -19.43 2.59
CA PHE A 21 -12.76 -20.18 2.96
C PHE A 21 -12.98 -21.70 2.97
N ASN A 22 -14.21 -22.17 3.16
CA ASN A 22 -14.56 -23.57 2.91
C ASN A 22 -14.44 -23.92 1.42
N LEU A 23 -14.87 -23.02 0.51
CA LEU A 23 -14.68 -23.19 -0.93
C LEU A 23 -13.19 -23.25 -1.29
N LEU A 24 -12.36 -22.37 -0.72
CA LEU A 24 -10.91 -22.37 -0.95
C LEU A 24 -10.25 -23.67 -0.45
N GLU A 25 -10.60 -24.14 0.75
CA GLU A 25 -10.12 -25.42 1.27
C GLU A 25 -10.57 -26.61 0.41
N GLU A 26 -11.82 -26.60 -0.08
CA GLU A 26 -12.32 -27.63 -0.99
C GLU A 26 -11.57 -27.60 -2.33
N ALA A 27 -11.35 -26.40 -2.88
CA ALA A 27 -10.58 -26.19 -4.11
C ALA A 27 -9.18 -26.79 -3.97
N TYR A 28 -8.50 -26.52 -2.85
CA TYR A 28 -7.17 -27.05 -2.57
C TYR A 28 -7.17 -28.57 -2.45
N LYS A 29 -8.07 -29.14 -1.62
CA LYS A 29 -8.17 -30.59 -1.40
C LYS A 29 -8.48 -31.35 -2.67
N LYS A 30 -9.35 -30.81 -3.53
CA LYS A 30 -9.71 -31.39 -4.83
C LYS A 30 -8.76 -31.01 -5.96
N LYS A 31 -7.79 -30.11 -5.72
CA LYS A 31 -6.93 -29.50 -6.73
C LYS A 31 -7.72 -28.87 -7.89
N SER A 32 -8.92 -28.33 -7.60
CA SER A 32 -9.81 -27.77 -8.63
C SER A 32 -9.45 -26.31 -8.93
N LYS A 33 -9.04 -26.07 -10.18
CA LYS A 33 -8.78 -24.72 -10.69
C LYS A 33 -10.08 -23.92 -10.83
N GLU A 34 -11.17 -24.60 -11.15
CA GLU A 34 -12.50 -24.02 -11.32
C GLU A 34 -12.98 -23.42 -10.00
N LYS A 35 -12.92 -24.19 -8.90
CA LYS A 35 -13.29 -23.70 -7.56
C LYS A 35 -12.35 -22.61 -7.05
N LEU A 36 -11.06 -22.66 -7.41
CA LEU A 36 -10.14 -21.57 -7.10
C LEU A 36 -10.54 -20.29 -7.84
N ASN A 37 -10.91 -20.37 -9.12
CA ASN A 37 -11.40 -19.22 -9.87
C ASN A 37 -12.73 -18.71 -9.28
N GLU A 38 -13.63 -19.60 -8.86
CA GLU A 38 -14.90 -19.27 -8.21
C GLU A 38 -14.67 -18.45 -6.93
N PHE A 39 -13.77 -18.89 -6.05
CA PHE A 39 -13.37 -18.14 -4.85
C PHE A 39 -12.96 -16.69 -5.15
N PHE A 40 -12.08 -16.47 -6.13
CA PHE A 40 -11.64 -15.12 -6.48
C PHE A 40 -12.73 -14.29 -7.19
N ASN A 41 -13.57 -14.93 -8.01
CA ASN A 41 -14.71 -14.26 -8.64
C ASN A 41 -15.72 -13.78 -7.60
N ASP A 42 -15.96 -14.58 -6.56
CA ASP A 42 -16.88 -14.20 -5.49
C ASP A 42 -16.27 -13.12 -4.60
N TRP A 43 -14.97 -13.18 -4.30
CA TRP A 43 -14.27 -12.08 -3.64
C TRP A 43 -14.41 -10.76 -4.40
N GLN A 44 -14.24 -10.77 -5.73
CA GLN A 44 -14.44 -9.57 -6.55
C GLN A 44 -15.87 -9.01 -6.42
N LYS A 45 -16.90 -9.87 -6.35
CA LYS A 45 -18.30 -9.43 -6.18
C LYS A 45 -18.58 -8.91 -4.78
N GLU A 46 -17.95 -9.50 -3.75
CA GLU A 46 -18.11 -9.11 -2.36
C GLU A 46 -17.38 -7.80 -2.03
N THR A 47 -16.35 -7.47 -2.81
CA THR A 47 -15.56 -6.23 -2.69
C THR A 47 -15.53 -5.49 -4.03
N PRO A 48 -16.67 -4.97 -4.52
CA PRO A 48 -16.69 -4.21 -5.77
C PRO A 48 -15.80 -2.96 -5.62
N SER A 49 -15.39 -2.32 -6.71
CA SER A 49 -14.78 -0.99 -6.61
C SER A 49 -15.77 0.02 -6.02
N ILE A 50 -15.28 1.14 -5.52
CA ILE A 50 -16.13 2.26 -5.12
C ILE A 50 -17.04 2.65 -6.29
N SER A 51 -18.33 2.88 -6.01
CA SER A 51 -19.29 3.35 -7.00
C SER A 51 -19.21 4.88 -7.18
N ASP A 52 -19.72 5.40 -8.30
CA ASP A 52 -19.79 6.86 -8.52
C ASP A 52 -20.55 7.58 -7.39
N ALA A 53 -21.64 6.99 -6.89
CA ALA A 53 -22.41 7.57 -5.78
C ALA A 53 -21.62 7.59 -4.46
N GLU A 54 -20.86 6.54 -4.16
CA GLU A 54 -19.97 6.53 -2.98
C GLU A 54 -18.83 7.54 -3.16
N PHE A 55 -18.23 7.59 -4.35
CA PHE A 55 -17.14 8.50 -4.68
C PHE A 55 -17.57 9.96 -4.55
N GLU A 56 -18.77 10.31 -5.03
CA GLU A 56 -19.27 11.69 -4.93
C GLU A 56 -19.50 12.16 -3.50
N ASN A 57 -19.79 11.24 -2.58
CA ASN A 57 -19.98 11.52 -1.16
C ASN A 57 -18.66 11.64 -0.38
N LEU A 58 -17.52 11.32 -1.00
CA LEU A 58 -16.20 11.56 -0.40
C LEU A 58 -15.93 13.05 -0.24
N THR A 59 -15.14 13.40 0.77
CA THR A 59 -14.56 14.74 0.89
C THR A 59 -13.60 15.01 -0.27
N ASP A 60 -13.36 16.29 -0.59
CA ASP A 60 -12.39 16.67 -1.62
C ASP A 60 -11.01 16.05 -1.37
N ARG A 61 -10.60 15.95 -0.10
CA ARG A 61 -9.33 15.33 0.31
C ARG A 61 -9.27 13.86 -0.02
N GLU A 62 -10.32 13.11 0.31
CA GLU A 62 -10.40 11.69 -0.01
C GLU A 62 -10.44 11.48 -1.52
N LYS A 63 -11.18 12.31 -2.28
CA LYS A 63 -11.15 12.26 -3.76
C LYS A 63 -9.73 12.42 -4.30
N GLU A 64 -8.92 13.31 -3.72
CA GLU A 64 -7.51 13.47 -4.12
C GLU A 64 -6.64 12.26 -3.74
N VAL A 65 -6.89 11.59 -2.60
CA VAL A 65 -6.22 10.31 -2.24
C VAL A 65 -6.46 9.25 -3.32
N TYR A 66 -7.69 9.09 -3.78
CA TYR A 66 -8.03 8.15 -4.86
C TYR A 66 -7.32 8.50 -6.17
N LYS A 67 -7.25 9.79 -6.53
CA LYS A 67 -6.58 10.25 -7.77
C LYS A 67 -5.06 10.03 -7.72
N VAL A 68 -4.41 10.40 -6.61
CA VAL A 68 -2.97 10.17 -6.44
C VAL A 68 -2.65 8.68 -6.49
N PHE A 69 -3.46 7.86 -5.81
CA PHE A 69 -3.28 6.41 -5.85
C PHE A 69 -3.44 5.86 -7.28
N GLY A 70 -4.46 6.29 -8.03
CA GLY A 70 -4.67 5.87 -9.42
C GLY A 70 -3.54 6.29 -10.36
N ALA A 71 -2.96 7.47 -10.15
CA ALA A 71 -1.80 7.95 -10.91
C ALA A 71 -0.50 7.19 -10.56
N PHE A 72 -0.37 6.73 -9.32
CA PHE A 72 0.83 6.07 -8.81
C PHE A 72 0.82 4.55 -9.00
N TYR A 73 -0.31 3.88 -8.72
CA TYR A 73 -0.39 2.42 -8.60
C TYR A 73 -0.38 1.75 -9.98
N ASN A 74 0.79 1.26 -10.39
CA ASN A 74 0.96 0.51 -11.62
C ASN A 74 1.79 -0.78 -11.41
N PRO A 75 1.17 -1.88 -10.95
CA PRO A 75 1.88 -3.12 -10.64
C PRO A 75 2.46 -3.82 -11.88
N VAL A 76 2.02 -3.46 -13.10
CA VAL A 76 2.51 -4.05 -14.36
C VAL A 76 3.63 -3.22 -15.01
N ASN A 77 4.03 -2.10 -14.40
CA ASN A 77 5.12 -1.25 -14.85
C ASN A 77 5.82 -0.55 -13.66
N LEU A 78 6.63 -1.32 -12.93
CA LEU A 78 7.33 -0.85 -11.74
C LEU A 78 8.51 0.07 -12.07
N GLN A 79 9.04 0.05 -13.31
CA GLN A 79 10.09 0.99 -13.76
C GLN A 79 9.74 2.46 -13.49
N THR A 80 8.46 2.80 -13.47
CA THR A 80 7.96 4.16 -13.19
C THR A 80 8.26 4.64 -11.76
N ILE A 81 8.47 3.72 -10.83
CA ILE A 81 8.67 4.02 -9.40
C ILE A 81 10.04 3.55 -8.88
N GLY A 82 10.86 2.96 -9.75
CA GLY A 82 12.21 2.48 -9.45
C GLY A 82 12.48 1.11 -10.08
N ARG A 83 13.74 0.75 -10.29
CA ARG A 83 14.10 -0.61 -10.72
C ARG A 83 14.06 -1.53 -9.52
N SER A 84 12.93 -2.18 -9.29
CA SER A 84 12.86 -3.26 -8.28
C SER A 84 13.75 -4.42 -8.70
N GLU A 85 14.43 -5.04 -7.74
CA GLU A 85 15.22 -6.26 -7.95
C GLU A 85 14.40 -7.42 -8.53
N TRP A 86 13.08 -7.35 -8.41
CA TRP A 86 12.15 -8.38 -8.89
C TRP A 86 11.68 -8.16 -10.34
N GLY A 87 11.91 -6.98 -10.91
CA GLY A 87 11.49 -6.61 -12.27
C GLY A 87 9.97 -6.46 -12.47
N ASP A 88 9.55 -6.03 -13.65
CA ASP A 88 8.12 -5.72 -13.96
C ASP A 88 7.27 -6.94 -14.29
N THR A 89 7.89 -8.12 -14.38
CA THR A 89 7.23 -9.33 -14.86
C THR A 89 6.56 -10.14 -13.76
N ILE A 90 6.76 -9.77 -12.48
CA ILE A 90 6.30 -10.53 -11.31
C ILE A 90 4.79 -10.80 -11.29
N TYR A 91 3.98 -9.92 -11.87
CA TYR A 91 2.52 -10.06 -11.93
C TYR A 91 2.00 -10.35 -13.35
N GLN A 92 2.86 -10.64 -14.32
CA GLN A 92 2.40 -10.91 -15.70
C GLN A 92 1.53 -12.16 -15.79
N SER A 93 1.88 -13.22 -15.06
CA SER A 93 1.20 -14.51 -15.12
C SER A 93 -0.04 -14.63 -14.21
N VAL A 94 -0.28 -13.66 -13.34
CA VAL A 94 -1.41 -13.70 -12.40
C VAL A 94 -2.68 -13.15 -13.03
N LYS A 95 -3.83 -13.70 -12.62
CA LYS A 95 -5.16 -13.28 -13.08
C LYS A 95 -5.78 -12.21 -12.19
N TYR A 96 -5.43 -12.21 -10.91
CA TYR A 96 -5.97 -11.31 -9.91
C TYR A 96 -4.85 -10.49 -9.27
N LEU A 97 -5.10 -9.20 -9.12
CA LEU A 97 -4.30 -8.25 -8.36
C LEU A 97 -5.01 -7.98 -7.03
N ILE A 98 -4.27 -8.10 -5.94
CA ILE A 98 -4.77 -7.87 -4.60
C ILE A 98 -4.33 -6.48 -4.15
N VAL A 99 -5.28 -5.56 -3.99
CA VAL A 99 -5.03 -4.16 -3.64
C VAL A 99 -5.37 -3.92 -2.17
N GLN A 100 -4.66 -3.00 -1.50
CA GLN A 100 -4.97 -2.63 -0.13
C GLN A 100 -6.41 -2.10 -0.01
N ASN A 101 -7.11 -2.48 1.06
CA ASN A 101 -8.46 -1.96 1.35
C ASN A 101 -8.46 -0.79 2.33
N SER A 102 -7.28 -0.33 2.76
CA SER A 102 -7.14 0.86 3.59
C SER A 102 -5.94 1.67 3.14
N ILE A 103 -6.03 2.98 3.28
CA ILE A 103 -4.91 3.89 2.98
C ILE A 103 -4.88 5.03 3.97
N GLN A 104 -3.71 5.32 4.50
CA GLN A 104 -3.49 6.49 5.33
C GLN A 104 -3.15 7.69 4.45
N TYR A 105 -3.62 8.86 4.85
CA TYR A 105 -3.17 10.11 4.24
C TYR A 105 -2.88 11.18 5.30
N ARG A 106 -2.03 12.12 4.93
CA ARG A 106 -1.59 13.23 5.78
C ARG A 106 -1.63 14.53 5.00
N ILE A 107 -1.95 15.62 5.68
CA ILE A 107 -1.82 16.98 5.16
C ILE A 107 -0.84 17.73 6.07
N GLN A 108 0.15 18.35 5.45
CA GLN A 108 1.14 19.22 6.10
C GLN A 108 1.34 20.48 5.27
N ASN A 109 2.09 21.48 5.74
CA ASN A 109 2.20 22.73 4.99
C ASN A 109 2.81 22.48 3.62
N ARG A 110 3.92 21.73 3.54
CA ARG A 110 4.65 21.49 2.31
C ARG A 110 5.24 20.09 2.26
N VAL A 111 5.24 19.49 1.07
CA VAL A 111 5.90 18.18 0.81
C VAL A 111 7.01 18.28 -0.24
N PHE A 112 7.16 19.45 -0.86
CA PHE A 112 8.16 19.76 -1.87
C PHE A 112 8.93 21.03 -1.50
N PHE A 113 10.25 20.95 -1.65
CA PHE A 113 11.21 22.02 -1.42
C PHE A 113 12.17 22.07 -2.61
N THR A 114 12.38 23.27 -3.12
CA THR A 114 13.35 23.54 -4.18
C THR A 114 14.78 23.34 -3.67
N GLU A 115 15.74 23.13 -4.58
CA GLU A 115 17.14 22.98 -4.19
C GLU A 115 17.68 24.26 -3.53
N GLU A 116 17.22 25.43 -3.96
CA GLU A 116 17.56 26.72 -3.36
C GLU A 116 17.11 26.80 -1.89
N GLU A 117 15.89 26.35 -1.60
CA GLU A 117 15.36 26.30 -0.23
C GLU A 117 16.12 25.31 0.64
N LYS A 118 16.41 24.12 0.11
CA LYS A 118 17.22 23.13 0.82
C LYS A 118 18.62 23.66 1.15
N VAL A 119 19.27 24.33 0.18
CA VAL A 119 20.58 24.96 0.39
C VAL A 119 20.51 26.05 1.45
N ALA A 120 19.45 26.87 1.46
CA ALA A 120 19.26 27.90 2.48
C ALA A 120 19.14 27.31 3.89
N VAL A 121 18.34 26.26 4.07
CA VAL A 121 18.20 25.56 5.36
C VAL A 121 19.50 24.88 5.77
N TYR A 122 20.18 24.21 4.84
CA TYR A 122 21.47 23.59 5.11
C TYR A 122 22.50 24.58 5.61
N LYS A 123 22.59 25.77 5.00
CA LYS A 123 23.48 26.85 5.46
C LYS A 123 23.14 27.31 6.87
N LYS A 124 21.85 27.56 7.15
CA LYS A 124 21.36 27.92 8.49
C LYS A 124 21.78 26.87 9.53
N LEU A 125 21.54 25.59 9.24
CA LEU A 125 21.90 24.49 10.12
C LEU A 125 23.42 24.39 10.34
N GLN A 126 24.25 24.60 9.31
CA GLN A 126 25.71 24.59 9.51
C GLN A 126 26.20 25.74 10.40
N GLU A 127 25.62 26.94 10.28
CA GLU A 127 25.92 28.09 11.14
C GLU A 127 25.57 27.80 12.60
N GLU A 128 24.39 27.22 12.85
CA GLU A 128 23.93 26.84 14.20
C GLU A 128 24.87 25.81 14.86
N TYR A 129 25.45 24.91 14.08
CA TYR A 129 26.38 23.87 14.56
C TYR A 129 27.86 24.32 14.53
N GLY A 130 28.12 25.62 14.33
CA GLY A 130 29.45 26.22 14.47
C GLY A 130 30.40 25.93 13.30
N GLN A 131 29.90 25.48 12.15
CA GLN A 131 30.71 25.28 10.94
C GLN A 131 30.82 26.61 10.16
N GLN A 132 31.62 27.55 10.67
CA GLN A 132 31.84 28.84 9.99
C GLN A 132 32.72 28.69 8.74
N GLY A 133 32.27 29.23 7.59
CA GLY A 133 33.10 29.35 6.38
C GLY A 133 32.39 29.14 5.02
N LEU A 134 31.13 28.70 5.01
CA LEU A 134 30.42 28.31 3.77
C LEU A 134 29.74 29.44 2.99
N ASP A 135 29.69 30.67 3.49
CA ASP A 135 29.27 31.82 2.67
C ASP A 135 30.14 32.02 1.41
N SER A 136 31.34 31.42 1.39
CA SER A 136 32.24 31.36 0.23
C SER A 136 31.88 30.27 -0.80
N LEU A 137 31.08 29.28 -0.41
CA LEU A 137 30.70 28.15 -1.27
C LEU A 137 29.38 28.47 -1.99
N LYS A 138 29.47 28.68 -3.31
CA LYS A 138 28.32 28.71 -4.22
C LYS A 138 27.74 27.31 -4.38
N LEU A 139 27.14 26.78 -3.31
CA LEU A 139 26.40 25.51 -3.32
C LEU A 139 25.18 25.66 -4.22
N GLN A 140 25.10 24.82 -5.26
CA GLN A 140 23.94 24.67 -6.13
C GLN A 140 23.00 23.55 -5.68
N SER A 141 23.49 22.65 -4.82
CA SER A 141 22.73 21.55 -4.22
C SER A 141 23.32 21.20 -2.86
N ILE A 142 22.52 20.57 -1.99
CA ILE A 142 23.00 20.06 -0.71
C ILE A 142 23.74 18.71 -0.89
N PRO A 143 24.70 18.37 -0.02
CA PRO A 143 25.28 17.02 0.00
C PRO A 143 24.22 15.97 0.34
N ALA A 144 24.29 14.79 -0.29
CA ALA A 144 23.32 13.70 -0.06
C ALA A 144 23.19 13.29 1.41
N PHE A 145 24.29 13.31 2.19
CA PHE A 145 24.25 12.98 3.62
C PHE A 145 23.45 13.98 4.46
N ALA A 146 23.19 15.19 3.94
CA ALA A 146 22.46 16.23 4.64
C ALA A 146 20.98 16.29 4.22
N GLU A 147 20.55 15.51 3.23
CA GLU A 147 19.20 15.58 2.68
C GLU A 147 18.12 15.22 3.71
N GLU A 148 18.35 14.17 4.49
CA GLU A 148 17.46 13.74 5.57
C GLU A 148 17.34 14.82 6.64
N TRP A 149 18.47 15.28 7.17
CA TRP A 149 18.52 16.30 8.22
C TRP A 149 17.85 17.63 7.82
N VAL A 150 18.13 18.12 6.60
CA VAL A 150 17.49 19.33 6.07
C VAL A 150 15.98 19.14 5.91
N THR A 151 15.56 17.94 5.48
CA THR A 151 14.14 17.62 5.30
C THR A 151 13.41 17.51 6.64
N GLU A 152 14.04 16.95 7.67
CA GLU A 152 13.48 16.88 9.03
C GLU A 152 13.23 18.27 9.62
N GLU A 153 14.22 19.16 9.58
CA GLU A 153 14.10 20.57 10.04
C GLU A 153 12.93 21.31 9.37
N LEU A 154 12.73 21.04 8.08
CA LEU A 154 11.63 21.61 7.30
C LEU A 154 10.26 21.06 7.71
N ILE A 155 10.17 19.79 8.13
CA ILE A 155 8.91 19.11 8.46
C ILE A 155 8.50 19.31 9.92
N GLU A 156 9.44 19.32 10.88
CA GLU A 156 9.12 19.38 12.32
C GLU A 156 8.35 20.64 12.74
N ASN A 157 8.40 21.69 11.93
CA ASN A 157 7.74 22.97 12.19
C ASN A 157 6.31 23.06 11.64
N GLU A 158 5.72 21.95 11.17
CA GLU A 158 4.43 21.97 10.46
C GLU A 158 3.25 21.41 11.27
N ASN A 159 2.08 22.02 11.11
CA ASN A 159 0.83 21.46 11.62
C ASN A 159 0.41 20.27 10.75
N VAL A 160 0.32 19.10 11.37
CA VAL A 160 0.03 17.84 10.68
C VAL A 160 -1.39 17.37 10.99
N HIS A 161 -2.16 17.09 9.94
CA HIS A 161 -3.41 16.34 10.04
C HIS A 161 -3.23 14.96 9.41
N THR A 162 -3.65 13.90 10.09
CA THR A 162 -3.56 12.52 9.58
C THR A 162 -4.91 11.84 9.72
N ASP A 163 -5.29 11.06 8.72
CA ASP A 163 -6.54 10.31 8.68
C ASP A 163 -6.37 9.05 7.81
N THR A 164 -7.36 8.14 7.85
CA THR A 164 -7.31 6.84 7.17
C THR A 164 -8.64 6.51 6.51
N ILE A 165 -8.60 6.21 5.21
CA ILE A 165 -9.73 5.63 4.48
C ILE A 165 -9.70 4.12 4.73
N THR A 166 -10.73 3.58 5.40
CA THR A 166 -10.76 2.18 5.86
C THR A 166 -11.49 1.21 4.92
N ASP A 167 -12.22 1.73 3.93
CA ASP A 167 -12.83 0.98 2.83
C ASP A 167 -12.37 1.53 1.47
N PHE A 168 -11.05 1.57 1.30
CA PHE A 168 -10.40 2.05 0.10
C PHE A 168 -10.52 1.03 -1.04
N ARG A 169 -11.32 1.34 -2.06
CA ARG A 169 -11.61 0.42 -3.18
C ARG A 169 -11.47 1.13 -4.53
N PRO A 170 -10.27 1.62 -4.91
CA PRO A 170 -10.07 2.45 -6.10
C PRO A 170 -10.46 1.73 -7.37
N VAL A 171 -11.12 2.43 -8.29
CA VAL A 171 -11.40 1.91 -9.63
C VAL A 171 -10.08 1.80 -10.40
N LEU A 172 -9.71 0.58 -10.79
CA LEU A 172 -8.47 0.29 -11.51
C LEU A 172 -8.76 -0.62 -12.69
N PHE A 173 -8.17 -0.31 -13.84
CA PHE A 173 -8.40 -1.04 -15.09
C PHE A 173 -7.11 -1.63 -15.63
N PHE A 174 -7.10 -2.95 -15.83
CA PHE A 174 -6.02 -3.70 -16.46
C PHE A 174 -6.64 -4.65 -17.49
N SER A 175 -6.09 -4.70 -18.70
CA SER A 175 -6.70 -5.39 -19.85
C SER A 175 -7.02 -6.87 -19.64
N ASP A 176 -6.20 -7.57 -18.86
CA ASP A 176 -6.22 -9.03 -18.68
C ASP A 176 -6.28 -9.45 -17.21
N LYS A 177 -6.49 -8.50 -16.29
CA LYS A 177 -6.42 -8.75 -14.84
C LYS A 177 -7.65 -8.23 -14.12
N LYS A 178 -8.04 -8.95 -13.08
CA LYS A 178 -9.11 -8.57 -12.17
C LYS A 178 -8.51 -8.00 -10.88
N VAL A 179 -9.21 -7.06 -10.26
CA VAL A 179 -8.81 -6.47 -8.98
C VAL A 179 -9.73 -6.98 -7.89
N VAL A 180 -9.14 -7.31 -6.74
CA VAL A 180 -9.82 -7.61 -5.48
C VAL A 180 -9.17 -6.81 -4.35
N TYR A 181 -9.93 -6.46 -3.32
CA TYR A 181 -9.42 -5.62 -2.22
C TYR A 181 -9.25 -6.43 -0.94
N LEU A 182 -8.05 -6.34 -0.34
CA LEU A 182 -7.66 -7.09 0.85
C LEU A 182 -8.19 -6.43 2.13
N ASN A 183 -9.45 -6.68 2.42
CA ASN A 183 -10.01 -6.33 3.73
C ASN A 183 -9.50 -7.27 4.83
N SER A 184 -9.81 -6.95 6.08
CA SER A 184 -9.36 -7.72 7.25
C SER A 184 -9.80 -9.19 7.22
N LEU A 185 -10.99 -9.47 6.70
CA LEU A 185 -11.53 -10.81 6.58
C LEU A 185 -10.70 -11.67 5.61
N TYR A 186 -10.42 -11.15 4.41
CA TYR A 186 -9.59 -11.86 3.43
C TYR A 186 -8.15 -12.02 3.89
N ASN A 187 -7.60 -11.00 4.54
CA ASN A 187 -6.26 -11.07 5.14
C ASN A 187 -6.16 -12.23 6.15
N ILE A 188 -7.10 -12.31 7.10
CA ILE A 188 -7.13 -13.37 8.12
C ILE A 188 -7.34 -14.74 7.48
N GLY A 189 -8.32 -14.88 6.59
CA GLY A 189 -8.65 -16.17 6.00
C GLY A 189 -7.57 -16.73 5.09
N LEU A 190 -6.91 -15.88 4.28
CA LEU A 190 -5.76 -16.30 3.46
C LEU A 190 -4.55 -16.65 4.33
N THR A 191 -4.25 -15.84 5.35
CA THR A 191 -3.17 -16.11 6.32
C THR A 191 -3.37 -17.46 7.00
N HIS A 192 -4.61 -17.74 7.43
CA HIS A 192 -4.99 -19.03 8.00
C HIS A 192 -4.86 -20.16 6.97
N PHE A 193 -5.42 -20.01 5.77
CA PHE A 193 -5.28 -20.99 4.70
C PHE A 193 -3.81 -21.33 4.40
N LEU A 194 -2.92 -20.34 4.45
CA LEU A 194 -1.48 -20.51 4.23
C LEU A 194 -0.74 -21.15 5.41
N GLY A 195 -1.43 -21.48 6.51
CA GLY A 195 -0.86 -22.21 7.64
C GLY A 195 -0.30 -21.33 8.75
N THR A 196 -0.71 -20.06 8.80
CA THR A 196 -0.33 -19.12 9.87
C THR A 196 -1.55 -18.75 10.71
N HIS A 197 -1.37 -18.69 12.03
CA HIS A 197 -2.34 -18.01 12.90
C HIS A 197 -1.67 -16.84 13.64
N ILE A 198 -2.50 -15.89 14.07
CA ILE A 198 -2.08 -14.74 14.86
C ILE A 198 -2.30 -15.08 16.34
N ILE A 199 -1.21 -15.19 17.10
CA ILE A 199 -1.25 -15.34 18.55
C ILE A 199 -1.14 -13.96 19.17
N LYS A 200 -2.08 -13.60 20.06
CA LYS A 200 -1.92 -12.43 20.91
C LYS A 200 -1.21 -12.83 22.20
N ASN A 201 -0.04 -12.24 22.46
CA ASN A 201 0.69 -12.39 23.71
C ASN A 201 0.83 -11.02 24.38
N LYS A 202 0.10 -10.81 25.47
CA LYS A 202 -0.07 -9.50 26.12
C LYS A 202 -0.51 -8.44 25.08
N ASP A 203 0.35 -7.46 24.83
CA ASP A 203 0.14 -6.33 23.92
C ASP A 203 0.81 -6.52 22.55
N ARG A 204 1.37 -7.71 22.27
CA ARG A 204 2.02 -8.01 20.98
C ARG A 204 1.25 -9.08 20.22
N LEU A 205 1.07 -8.86 18.92
CA LEU A 205 0.60 -9.87 17.98
C LEU A 205 1.82 -10.57 17.38
N THR A 206 1.84 -11.90 17.44
CA THR A 206 2.90 -12.74 16.87
C THR A 206 2.30 -13.72 15.88
N TYR A 207 2.92 -13.86 14.72
CA TYR A 207 2.54 -14.84 13.72
C TYR A 207 3.26 -16.15 14.00
N ALA A 208 2.53 -17.27 13.95
CA ALA A 208 3.10 -18.59 14.13
C ALA A 208 2.55 -19.56 13.06
N TYR A 209 3.45 -20.36 12.50
CA TYR A 209 3.08 -21.45 11.61
C TYR A 209 2.49 -22.61 12.43
N TYR A 210 1.38 -23.16 11.97
CA TYR A 210 0.78 -24.38 12.53
C TYR A 210 0.78 -25.55 11.55
N LEU A 211 1.16 -25.31 10.30
CA LEU A 211 1.39 -26.33 9.28
C LEU A 211 2.88 -26.57 9.07
N SER A 212 3.24 -27.77 8.59
CA SER A 212 4.61 -28.05 8.16
C SER A 212 5.00 -27.22 6.93
N ASP A 213 6.28 -26.88 6.78
CA ASP A 213 6.78 -26.12 5.62
C ASP A 213 6.40 -26.73 4.27
N LYS A 214 6.40 -28.06 4.19
CA LYS A 214 5.99 -28.80 3.00
C LYS A 214 4.53 -28.53 2.62
N GLU A 215 3.64 -28.47 3.60
CA GLU A 215 2.22 -28.22 3.39
C GLU A 215 1.95 -26.74 3.07
N ILE A 216 2.65 -25.84 3.75
CA ILE A 216 2.66 -24.40 3.45
C ILE A 216 3.07 -24.19 1.99
N GLY A 217 4.17 -24.81 1.55
CA GLY A 217 4.65 -24.70 0.16
C GLY A 217 3.60 -25.13 -0.87
N LYS A 218 2.88 -26.23 -0.63
CA LYS A 218 1.80 -26.67 -1.54
C LYS A 218 0.64 -25.67 -1.60
N ARG A 219 0.24 -25.11 -0.47
CA ARG A 219 -0.86 -24.15 -0.37
C ARG A 219 -0.50 -22.82 -1.04
N GLN A 220 0.73 -22.37 -0.84
CA GLN A 220 1.30 -21.23 -1.55
C GLN A 220 1.28 -21.46 -3.06
N THR A 221 1.87 -22.57 -3.56
CA THR A 221 1.85 -22.92 -4.99
C THR A 221 0.44 -23.04 -5.54
N PHE A 222 -0.51 -23.54 -4.74
CA PHE A 222 -1.90 -23.65 -5.16
C PHE A 222 -2.55 -22.28 -5.41
N LEU A 223 -2.38 -21.33 -4.48
CA LEU A 223 -2.86 -19.95 -4.65
C LEU A 223 -2.15 -19.21 -5.78
N GLU A 224 -0.85 -19.46 -5.95
CA GLU A 224 -0.01 -18.80 -6.97
C GLU A 224 -0.39 -19.14 -8.42
N GLN A 225 -1.38 -20.02 -8.63
CA GLN A 225 -2.01 -20.23 -9.93
C GLN A 225 -2.82 -19.02 -10.42
N ASN A 226 -3.23 -18.13 -9.52
CA ASN A 226 -4.13 -17.01 -9.82
C ASN A 226 -3.65 -15.65 -9.27
N ILE A 227 -2.85 -15.64 -8.22
CA ILE A 227 -2.28 -14.45 -7.56
C ILE A 227 -0.77 -14.64 -7.35
N LYS A 228 -0.08 -13.64 -6.80
CA LYS A 228 1.29 -13.79 -6.28
C LYS A 228 1.26 -13.64 -4.76
N VAL A 229 2.02 -14.46 -4.06
CA VAL A 229 2.10 -14.45 -2.58
C VAL A 229 3.57 -14.47 -2.17
N TRP A 230 3.95 -13.59 -1.23
CA TRP A 230 5.30 -13.55 -0.69
C TRP A 230 5.28 -13.95 0.79
N ARG A 231 6.31 -14.69 1.22
CA ARG A 231 6.56 -14.93 2.63
C ARG A 231 7.20 -13.69 3.25
N GLY A 232 6.89 -13.40 4.50
CA GLY A 232 7.59 -12.36 5.24
C GLY A 232 9.05 -12.73 5.50
N HIS A 233 9.93 -11.72 5.52
CA HIS A 233 11.37 -11.93 5.77
C HIS A 233 11.65 -12.34 7.24
N TRP A 234 10.97 -11.69 8.19
CA TRP A 234 11.27 -11.80 9.63
C TRP A 234 10.26 -12.63 10.44
N GLY A 235 9.52 -13.54 9.81
CA GLY A 235 8.63 -14.42 10.57
C GLY A 235 7.53 -15.09 9.76
N ALA A 236 6.52 -15.60 10.46
CA ALA A 236 5.46 -16.40 9.86
C ALA A 236 4.35 -15.58 9.16
N TYR A 237 4.61 -14.33 8.80
CA TYR A 237 3.63 -13.45 8.17
C TYR A 237 3.66 -13.58 6.64
N TRP A 238 2.59 -13.13 5.99
CA TRP A 238 2.44 -13.18 4.54
C TRP A 238 2.26 -11.79 3.98
N GLN A 239 2.95 -11.53 2.87
CA GLN A 239 2.77 -10.36 2.04
C GLN A 239 1.80 -10.73 0.91
N LEU A 240 0.54 -10.36 1.08
CA LEU A 240 -0.58 -10.76 0.21
C LEU A 240 -0.92 -9.72 -0.86
N LEU A 241 -0.42 -8.50 -0.70
CA LEU A 241 -0.70 -7.40 -1.63
C LEU A 241 0.11 -7.53 -2.92
N THR A 242 -0.49 -7.07 -4.01
CA THR A 242 0.19 -6.80 -5.26
C THR A 242 0.87 -5.45 -5.17
N TYR A 243 2.20 -5.46 -5.19
CA TYR A 243 3.04 -4.28 -5.09
C TYR A 243 2.93 -3.36 -6.33
N PRO A 244 3.02 -2.03 -6.14
CA PRO A 244 3.43 -1.35 -4.91
C PRO A 244 2.33 -1.25 -3.84
N GLU A 245 2.68 -1.43 -2.57
CA GLU A 245 1.81 -1.12 -1.44
C GLU A 245 2.04 0.35 -1.05
N VAL A 246 0.98 1.14 -0.96
CA VAL A 246 1.06 2.55 -0.54
C VAL A 246 0.84 2.63 0.96
N ASN A 247 1.89 2.98 1.70
CA ASN A 247 1.84 3.09 3.16
C ASN A 247 1.06 4.35 3.57
N ILE A 248 1.42 5.50 2.98
CA ILE A 248 0.80 6.79 3.26
C ILE A 248 0.97 7.74 2.07
N ILE A 249 -0.06 8.56 1.83
CA ILE A 249 0.00 9.70 0.90
C ILE A 249 0.03 11.00 1.72
N VAL A 250 1.05 11.82 1.51
CA VAL A 250 1.22 13.10 2.20
C VAL A 250 1.00 14.24 1.20
N PHE A 251 0.02 15.10 1.45
CA PHE A 251 -0.25 16.28 0.65
C PHE A 251 0.33 17.53 1.29
N ASP A 252 0.73 18.49 0.45
CA ASP A 252 0.82 19.87 0.91
C ASP A 252 -0.57 20.48 1.14
N LYS A 253 -0.63 21.60 1.86
CA LYS A 253 -1.88 22.28 2.20
C LYS A 253 -2.64 22.77 0.97
N GLU A 254 -1.92 23.07 -0.11
CA GLU A 254 -2.46 23.59 -1.36
C GLU A 254 -2.97 22.48 -2.31
N MET A 255 -2.75 21.19 -1.97
CA MET A 255 -3.06 20.04 -2.82
C MET A 255 -2.40 20.14 -4.22
N LYS A 256 -1.20 20.70 -4.26
CA LYS A 256 -0.40 20.88 -5.47
C LYS A 256 0.67 19.79 -5.61
N TYR A 257 1.23 19.35 -4.48
CA TYR A 257 2.20 18.27 -4.42
C TYR A 257 1.73 17.17 -3.47
N ALA A 258 2.05 15.93 -3.81
CA ALA A 258 1.79 14.76 -2.98
C ALA A 258 3.04 13.89 -2.94
N ARG A 259 3.39 13.40 -1.75
CA ARG A 259 4.45 12.42 -1.56
C ARG A 259 3.84 11.09 -1.17
N VAL A 260 4.16 10.04 -1.93
CA VAL A 260 3.69 8.68 -1.71
C VAL A 260 4.84 7.88 -1.13
N PHE A 261 4.67 7.35 0.08
CA PHE A 261 5.59 6.38 0.65
C PHE A 261 5.06 4.99 0.36
N PHE A 262 5.91 4.14 -0.21
CA PHE A 262 5.49 2.84 -0.73
C PHE A 262 6.48 1.73 -0.41
N ARG A 263 6.01 0.50 -0.58
CA ARG A 263 6.79 -0.74 -0.48
C ARG A 263 6.67 -1.53 -1.77
N ILE A 264 7.76 -2.22 -2.14
CA ILE A 264 7.82 -3.23 -3.19
C ILE A 264 8.53 -4.46 -2.60
N VAL A 265 7.77 -5.48 -2.20
CA VAL A 265 8.32 -6.69 -1.57
C VAL A 265 9.19 -6.35 -0.34
N TYR A 266 10.53 -6.45 -0.45
CA TYR A 266 11.50 -6.14 0.61
C TYR A 266 12.18 -4.78 0.43
N GLU A 267 11.72 -3.99 -0.54
CA GLU A 267 12.23 -2.65 -0.81
C GLU A 267 11.15 -1.63 -0.45
N GLY A 268 11.54 -0.40 -0.18
CA GLY A 268 10.59 0.69 -0.13
C GLY A 268 11.20 2.02 -0.49
N GLY A 269 10.32 2.98 -0.73
CA GLY A 269 10.69 4.22 -1.37
C GLY A 269 9.68 5.33 -1.17
N GLU A 270 9.98 6.44 -1.83
CA GLU A 270 9.10 7.59 -1.92
C GLU A 270 8.98 8.07 -3.37
N ALA A 271 7.78 8.50 -3.74
CA ALA A 271 7.51 9.15 -5.02
C ALA A 271 6.88 10.52 -4.77
N LEU A 272 7.30 11.52 -5.54
CA LEU A 272 6.72 12.85 -5.53
C LEU A 272 5.84 13.02 -6.77
N LEU A 273 4.61 13.44 -6.54
CA LEU A 273 3.65 13.78 -7.58
C LEU A 273 3.33 15.27 -7.53
N LYS A 274 3.00 15.81 -8.69
CA LYS A 274 2.54 17.19 -8.87
C LYS A 274 1.20 17.18 -9.60
N LYS A 275 0.30 18.03 -9.14
CA LYS A 275 -0.98 18.27 -9.80
C LYS A 275 -0.82 19.32 -10.90
N GLU A 276 -1.10 18.93 -12.13
CA GLU A 276 -1.04 19.78 -13.32
C GLU A 276 -2.33 19.59 -14.12
N GLU A 277 -3.01 20.69 -14.44
CA GLU A 277 -4.28 20.66 -15.21
C GLU A 277 -5.38 19.76 -14.60
N GLY A 278 -5.32 19.52 -13.29
CA GLY A 278 -6.28 18.68 -12.56
C GLY A 278 -5.84 17.23 -12.38
N GLU A 279 -4.78 16.81 -13.06
CA GLU A 279 -4.24 15.44 -13.04
C GLU A 279 -2.96 15.35 -12.21
N TRP A 280 -2.74 14.20 -11.57
CA TRP A 280 -1.54 13.92 -10.79
C TRP A 280 -0.50 13.18 -11.62
N ASN A 281 0.73 13.69 -11.65
CA ASN A 281 1.83 13.10 -12.40
C ASN A 281 3.03 12.86 -11.49
N ILE A 282 3.66 11.68 -11.61
CA ILE A 282 4.92 11.39 -10.92
C ILE A 282 6.02 12.26 -11.53
N ILE A 283 6.68 13.07 -10.70
CA ILE A 283 7.82 13.92 -11.11
C ILE A 283 9.15 13.38 -10.60
N SER A 284 9.16 12.57 -9.54
CA SER A 284 10.33 11.80 -9.11
C SER A 284 9.92 10.57 -8.31
N SER A 285 10.76 9.54 -8.31
CA SER A 285 10.62 8.36 -7.44
C SER A 285 11.99 7.78 -7.13
N LYS A 286 12.19 7.32 -5.90
CA LYS A 286 13.41 6.62 -5.48
C LYS A 286 13.10 5.52 -4.47
N LEU A 287 13.84 4.41 -4.57
CA LEU A 287 13.94 3.43 -3.50
C LEU A 287 14.91 3.98 -2.44
N THR A 288 14.50 3.90 -1.19
CA THR A 288 15.20 4.50 -0.04
C THR A 288 15.70 3.47 0.97
N TRP A 289 15.15 2.26 0.97
CA TRP A 289 15.53 1.21 1.91
C TRP A 289 15.27 -0.20 1.37
N ILE A 290 15.96 -1.17 1.97
CA ILE A 290 15.81 -2.61 1.76
C ILE A 290 15.71 -3.27 3.16
N GLU A 291 14.78 -4.22 3.32
CA GLU A 291 14.50 -5.00 4.54
C GLU A 291 15.53 -6.10 4.80
#